data_AF-A0A5B7V7V1-F1
#
_entry.id   AF-A0A5B7V7V1-F1
#
_cell.length_a   1.000
_cell.length_b   1.000
_cell.length_c   1.000
_cell.angle_alpha   90.00
_cell.angle_beta   90.00
_cell.angle_gamma   90.00
#
_symmetry.space_group_name_H-M   'P 1'
#
loop_
_entity.id
_entity.type
_entity.pdbx_description
1 polymer ?
#
loop_
_entity_poly.entity_id
_entity_poly.type
_entity_poly.pdbx_seq_one_letter_code
_entity_poly.pdbx_strand_id
1 'polypeptide(L)'
;MNAPGLPDGFTLDDWLELIDFYHAVESEGLLYAAENYPPRFTAPGLPSSSARFEHVELYEKHEPTIEQWLDQTDPHEVERLTQDRDRRRREAADFSLLWAVHPGGDWERDYSKAFVTRAAAEAYFTECDALAARYPSNFVVHPDRRILKRDTPGGPWATAD
;
A
#
# COMPACT_ATOMS: atom_id res chain seq x y z
N MET A 1 -4.37 7.60 -26.08
CA MET A 1 -2.93 7.26 -26.17
C MET A 1 -2.75 5.94 -25.43
N ASN A 2 -2.03 4.98 -26.02
CA ASN A 2 -1.69 3.75 -25.31
C ASN A 2 -0.58 4.10 -24.30
N ALA A 3 -0.68 3.62 -23.06
CA ALA A 3 0.38 3.77 -22.08
C ALA A 3 1.71 3.25 -22.69
N PRO A 4 2.85 3.90 -22.42
CA PRO A 4 4.15 3.41 -22.87
C PRO A 4 4.36 1.97 -22.39
N GLY A 5 4.96 1.14 -23.25
CA GLY A 5 5.27 -0.23 -22.89
C GLY A 5 6.20 -0.28 -21.67
N LEU A 6 5.94 -1.20 -20.75
CA LEU A 6 6.79 -1.43 -19.59
C LEU A 6 8.14 -2.03 -20.04
N PRO A 7 9.26 -1.73 -19.35
CA PRO A 7 10.52 -2.39 -19.64
C PRO A 7 10.45 -3.90 -19.44
N ASP A 8 11.26 -4.64 -20.21
CA ASP A 8 11.32 -6.10 -20.11
C ASP A 8 11.64 -6.56 -18.67
N GLY A 9 10.88 -7.54 -18.20
CA GLY A 9 11.05 -8.10 -16.85
C GLY A 9 10.28 -7.38 -15.75
N PHE A 10 9.65 -6.22 -16.05
CA PHE A 10 8.78 -5.53 -15.09
C PHE A 10 7.32 -5.96 -15.26
N THR A 11 6.66 -6.25 -14.14
CA THR A 11 5.19 -6.15 -14.07
C THR A 11 4.78 -4.70 -13.88
N LEU A 12 3.50 -4.37 -14.07
CA LEU A 12 2.99 -3.03 -13.77
C LEU A 12 3.21 -2.66 -12.30
N ASP A 13 2.98 -3.61 -11.38
CA ASP A 13 3.16 -3.37 -9.94
C ASP A 13 4.64 -3.12 -9.60
N ASP A 14 5.58 -3.80 -10.26
CA ASP A 14 7.03 -3.55 -10.13
C ASP A 14 7.46 -2.23 -10.79
N TRP A 15 6.75 -1.77 -11.82
CA TRP A 15 7.04 -0.47 -12.42
C TRP A 15 6.58 0.68 -11.53
N LEU A 16 5.37 0.58 -10.99
CA LEU A 16 4.86 1.50 -9.96
C LEU A 16 5.75 1.46 -8.71
N GLU A 17 6.17 0.25 -8.32
CA GLU A 17 7.47 -0.06 -7.71
C GLU A 17 8.53 1.05 -7.68
N LEU A 18 9.10 1.17 -8.87
CA LEU A 18 10.25 1.98 -9.17
C LEU A 18 9.87 3.46 -9.32
N ILE A 19 8.63 3.77 -9.70
CA ILE A 19 8.11 5.14 -9.73
C ILE A 19 8.03 5.73 -8.31
N ASP A 20 7.51 4.98 -7.33
CA ASP A 20 7.48 5.45 -5.94
C ASP A 20 8.90 5.66 -5.41
N PHE A 21 9.82 4.76 -5.77
CA PHE A 21 11.22 4.91 -5.46
C PHE A 21 11.82 6.16 -6.09
N TYR A 22 11.52 6.43 -7.36
CA TYR A 22 11.95 7.65 -8.05
C TYR A 22 11.47 8.91 -7.30
N HIS A 23 10.21 8.95 -6.89
CA HIS A 23 9.69 10.06 -6.08
C HIS A 23 10.39 10.18 -4.72
N ALA A 24 10.74 9.07 -4.08
CA ALA A 24 11.54 9.08 -2.85
C ALA A 24 12.97 9.58 -3.09
N VAL A 25 13.59 9.24 -4.22
CA VAL A 25 14.91 9.75 -4.63
C VAL A 25 14.87 11.26 -4.85
N GLU A 26 13.86 11.76 -5.58
CA GLU A 26 13.70 13.19 -5.84
C GLU A 26 13.45 14.03 -4.57
N SER A 27 12.77 13.44 -3.58
CA SER A 27 12.43 14.15 -2.34
C SER A 27 13.49 14.05 -1.25
N GLU A 28 14.14 12.89 -1.09
CA GLU A 28 15.01 12.58 0.06
C GLU A 28 16.47 12.27 -0.35
N GLY A 29 16.73 12.14 -1.64
CA GLY A 29 18.03 11.79 -2.20
C GLY A 29 18.28 10.29 -2.32
N LEU A 30 19.06 9.92 -3.34
CA LEU A 30 19.23 8.54 -3.81
C LEU A 30 19.67 7.54 -2.74
N LEU A 31 20.73 7.86 -2.00
CA LEU A 31 21.26 6.95 -0.98
C LEU A 31 20.28 6.79 0.18
N TYR A 32 19.58 7.85 0.58
CA TYR A 32 18.62 7.79 1.69
C TYR A 32 17.39 6.97 1.28
N ALA A 33 16.88 7.21 0.08
CA ALA A 33 15.77 6.44 -0.48
C ALA A 33 16.12 4.95 -0.57
N ALA A 34 17.30 4.59 -1.09
CA ALA A 34 17.72 3.19 -1.21
C ALA A 34 17.82 2.46 0.14
N GLU A 35 17.99 3.19 1.24
CA GLU A 35 18.08 2.62 2.59
C GLU A 35 16.73 2.56 3.30
N ASN A 36 15.87 3.57 3.13
CA ASN A 36 14.64 3.73 3.91
C ASN A 36 13.36 3.38 3.13
N TYR A 37 13.40 3.49 1.81
CA TYR A 37 12.29 3.25 0.91
C TYR A 37 12.65 2.29 -0.23
N PRO A 38 13.33 1.15 0.02
CA PRO A 38 13.73 0.25 -1.05
C PRO A 38 12.50 -0.36 -1.75
N PRO A 39 12.50 -0.45 -3.10
CA PRO A 39 11.42 -1.09 -3.84
C PRO A 39 11.17 -2.53 -3.40
N ARG A 40 9.91 -2.95 -3.39
CA ARG A 40 9.50 -4.33 -3.03
C ARG A 40 9.01 -5.09 -4.26
N PHE A 41 9.96 -5.42 -5.14
CA PHE A 41 9.67 -6.15 -6.36
C PHE A 41 9.20 -7.58 -6.09
N THR A 42 8.36 -8.07 -7.00
CA THR A 42 7.81 -9.42 -7.03
C THR A 42 8.29 -10.22 -8.23
N ALA A 43 8.63 -9.54 -9.34
CA ALA A 43 9.16 -10.20 -10.52
C ALA A 43 10.52 -10.87 -10.25
N PRO A 44 10.74 -12.10 -10.78
CA PRO A 44 12.03 -12.77 -10.70
C PRO A 44 13.14 -11.97 -11.39
N GLY A 45 14.32 -11.90 -10.76
CA GLY A 45 15.49 -11.24 -11.32
C GLY A 45 15.60 -9.75 -11.03
N LEU A 46 14.61 -9.16 -10.36
CA LEU A 46 14.72 -7.83 -9.78
C LEU A 46 15.38 -7.87 -8.39
N PRO A 47 16.06 -6.79 -7.96
CA PRO A 47 16.77 -6.75 -6.69
C PRO A 47 15.85 -6.98 -5.49
N SER A 48 16.34 -7.72 -4.48
CA SER A 48 15.67 -7.82 -3.18
C SER A 48 15.68 -6.49 -2.44
N SER A 49 14.73 -6.24 -1.54
CA SER A 49 14.66 -4.98 -0.76
C SER A 49 15.89 -4.67 0.11
N SER A 50 16.76 -5.65 0.37
CA SER A 50 18.04 -5.44 1.08
C SER A 50 19.20 -5.05 0.17
N ALA A 51 19.02 -5.10 -1.16
CA ALA A 51 20.07 -4.91 -2.14
C ALA A 51 20.24 -3.43 -2.52
N ARG A 52 20.66 -2.61 -1.54
CA ARG A 52 20.78 -1.14 -1.68
C ARG A 52 21.52 -0.70 -2.95
N PHE A 53 22.68 -1.29 -3.23
CA PHE A 53 23.49 -0.92 -4.40
C PHE A 53 22.80 -1.27 -5.72
N GLU A 54 22.14 -2.42 -5.78
CA GLU A 54 21.40 -2.85 -6.97
C GLU A 54 20.19 -1.95 -7.23
N HIS A 55 19.54 -1.40 -6.18
CA HIS A 55 18.47 -0.40 -6.35
C HIS A 55 18.99 0.91 -6.93
N VAL A 56 20.19 1.34 -6.53
CA VAL A 56 20.85 2.52 -7.11
C VAL A 56 21.13 2.30 -8.59
N GLU A 57 21.76 1.18 -8.95
CA GLU A 57 22.04 0.82 -10.35
C GLU A 57 20.76 0.71 -11.18
N LEU A 58 19.69 0.14 -10.61
CA LEU A 58 18.40 0.01 -11.26
C LEU A 58 17.75 1.37 -11.51
N TYR A 59 17.80 2.28 -10.53
CA TYR A 59 17.32 3.66 -10.68
C TYR A 59 18.07 4.39 -11.79
N GLU A 60 19.41 4.43 -11.73
CA GLU A 60 20.22 5.13 -12.73
C GLU A 60 19.98 4.60 -14.15
N LYS A 61 19.76 3.29 -14.28
CA LYS A 61 19.45 2.66 -15.56
C LYS A 61 18.08 3.07 -16.12
N HIS A 62 17.08 3.24 -15.25
CA HIS A 62 15.67 3.38 -15.66
C HIS A 62 15.11 4.80 -15.48
N GLU A 63 15.81 5.71 -14.81
CA GLU A 63 15.39 7.10 -14.56
C GLU A 63 14.87 7.80 -15.83
N PRO A 64 15.59 7.83 -16.97
CA PRO A 64 15.05 8.47 -18.18
C PRO A 64 13.77 7.82 -18.72
N THR A 65 13.60 6.52 -18.48
CA THR A 65 12.41 5.78 -18.91
C THR A 65 11.23 6.08 -17.99
N ILE A 66 11.48 6.26 -16.69
CA ILE A 66 10.47 6.67 -15.71
C ILE A 66 9.98 8.08 -16.03
N GLU A 67 10.88 9.02 -16.25
CA GLU A 67 10.54 10.40 -16.63
C GLU A 67 9.69 10.43 -17.90
N GLN A 68 10.13 9.71 -18.94
CA GLN A 68 9.37 9.61 -20.18
C GLN A 68 7.98 8.99 -19.97
N TRP A 69 7.87 7.98 -19.11
CA TRP A 69 6.60 7.32 -18.84
C TRP A 69 5.63 8.24 -18.08
N LEU A 70 6.14 9.00 -17.09
CA LEU A 70 5.39 9.99 -16.33
C LEU A 70 4.93 11.15 -17.23
N ASP A 71 5.78 11.63 -18.14
CA ASP A 71 5.41 12.68 -19.11
C ASP A 71 4.30 12.25 -20.08
N GLN A 72 4.19 10.94 -20.35
CA GLN A 72 3.23 10.38 -21.29
C GLN A 72 1.96 9.83 -20.61
N THR A 73 1.94 9.75 -19.28
CA THR A 73 0.84 9.19 -18.50
C THR A 73 0.15 10.30 -17.72
N ASP A 74 -1.18 10.37 -17.82
CA ASP A 74 -1.96 11.35 -17.05
C ASP A 74 -1.71 11.15 -15.54
N PRO A 75 -1.39 12.21 -14.77
CA PRO A 75 -1.17 12.09 -13.33
C PRO A 75 -2.30 11.40 -12.56
N HIS A 76 -3.56 11.59 -12.96
CA HIS A 76 -4.70 10.92 -12.35
C HIS A 76 -4.73 9.42 -12.66
N GLU A 77 -4.21 9.02 -13.82
CA GLU A 77 -4.07 7.61 -14.16
C GLU A 77 -2.95 6.96 -13.34
N VAL A 78 -1.83 7.66 -13.12
CA VAL A 78 -0.75 7.19 -12.21
C VAL A 78 -1.30 6.99 -10.80
N GLU A 79 -2.01 7.99 -10.27
CA GLU A 79 -2.64 7.91 -8.95
C GLU A 79 -3.60 6.71 -8.84
N ARG A 80 -4.49 6.54 -9.84
CA ARG A 80 -5.43 5.42 -9.89
C ARG A 80 -4.72 4.08 -9.90
N LEU A 81 -3.65 3.93 -10.68
CA LEU A 81 -2.85 2.71 -10.78
C LEU A 81 -2.14 2.38 -9.47
N THR A 82 -1.55 3.38 -8.82
CA THR A 82 -0.89 3.23 -7.51
C THR A 82 -1.91 2.82 -6.43
N GLN A 83 -3.07 3.48 -6.37
CA GLN A 83 -4.14 3.13 -5.42
C GLN A 83 -4.64 1.69 -5.61
N ASP A 84 -4.78 1.26 -6.87
CA ASP A 84 -5.22 -0.10 -7.22
C ASP A 84 -4.18 -1.16 -6.82
N ARG A 85 -2.89 -0.91 -7.07
CA ARG A 85 -1.78 -1.76 -6.60
C ARG A 85 -1.78 -1.87 -5.07
N ASP A 86 -1.89 -0.75 -4.36
CA ASP A 86 -1.86 -0.74 -2.90
C ASP A 86 -3.07 -1.43 -2.29
N ARG A 87 -4.24 -1.30 -2.93
CA ARG A 87 -5.42 -2.09 -2.60
C ARG A 87 -5.14 -3.59 -2.76
N ARG A 88 -4.65 -4.05 -3.92
CA ARG A 88 -4.34 -5.48 -4.15
C ARG A 88 -3.35 -6.03 -3.12
N ARG A 89 -2.33 -5.25 -2.76
CA ARG A 89 -1.34 -5.65 -1.77
C ARG A 89 -1.90 -5.75 -0.37
N ARG A 90 -2.75 -4.79 0.04
CA ARG A 90 -3.49 -4.88 1.30
C ARG A 90 -4.38 -6.12 1.32
N GLU A 91 -5.13 -6.36 0.26
CA GLU A 91 -5.98 -7.56 0.13
C GLU A 91 -5.17 -8.86 0.21
N ALA A 92 -3.97 -8.90 -0.40
CA ALA A 92 -3.08 -10.05 -0.34
C ALA A 92 -2.46 -10.26 1.05
N ALA A 93 -1.99 -9.19 1.70
CA ALA A 93 -1.45 -9.24 3.05
C ALA A 93 -2.53 -9.66 4.07
N ASP A 94 -3.73 -9.12 3.87
CA ASP A 94 -4.87 -9.41 4.71
C ASP A 94 -5.49 -10.75 4.38
N PHE A 95 -5.15 -11.44 3.27
CA PHE A 95 -5.85 -12.60 2.73
C PHE A 95 -6.10 -13.73 3.75
N SER A 96 -5.19 -13.92 4.72
CA SER A 96 -5.33 -14.95 5.75
C SER A 96 -6.06 -14.51 7.02
N LEU A 97 -6.31 -13.21 7.20
CA LEU A 97 -6.79 -12.61 8.44
C LEU A 97 -8.31 -12.70 8.54
N LEU A 98 -8.86 -13.29 9.61
CA LEU A 98 -10.30 -13.59 9.66
C LEU A 98 -11.14 -12.52 10.34
N TRP A 99 -10.50 -11.53 10.96
CA TRP A 99 -11.15 -10.47 11.73
C TRP A 99 -10.67 -9.11 11.25
N ALA A 100 -11.53 -8.09 11.29
CA ALA A 100 -11.14 -6.73 10.98
C ALA A 100 -11.92 -5.72 11.80
N VAL A 101 -11.37 -4.52 11.94
CA VAL A 101 -12.11 -3.37 12.47
C VAL A 101 -12.54 -2.50 11.31
N HIS A 102 -13.84 -2.25 11.18
CA HIS A 102 -14.40 -1.26 10.26
C HIS A 102 -14.55 0.07 10.99
N PRO A 103 -13.99 1.16 10.46
CA PRO A 103 -13.95 2.44 11.16
C PRO A 103 -15.28 3.21 11.11
N GLY A 104 -16.21 2.79 10.24
CA GLY A 104 -17.48 3.46 9.95
C GLY A 104 -17.34 4.46 8.80
N GLY A 105 -18.45 4.92 8.21
CA GLY A 105 -18.44 5.83 7.05
C GLY A 105 -18.15 5.14 5.70
N ASP A 106 -17.81 5.94 4.69
CA ASP A 106 -17.41 5.46 3.36
C ASP A 106 -16.02 4.82 3.44
N TRP A 107 -15.92 3.58 2.95
CA TRP A 107 -14.76 2.69 3.06
C TRP A 107 -13.46 3.24 2.43
N GLU A 108 -13.55 4.32 1.66
CA GLU A 108 -12.45 4.80 0.81
C GLU A 108 -11.28 5.43 1.56
N ARG A 109 -11.39 5.77 2.86
CA ARG A 109 -10.34 6.52 3.58
C ARG A 109 -10.02 5.93 4.96
N ASP A 110 -8.98 5.11 4.95
CA ASP A 110 -7.92 5.04 5.98
C ASP A 110 -7.97 4.14 7.22
N TYR A 111 -9.02 3.41 7.59
CA TYR A 111 -8.95 2.69 8.90
C TYR A 111 -9.58 1.29 8.98
N SER A 112 -9.40 0.45 7.95
CA SER A 112 -9.57 -1.00 8.14
C SER A 112 -8.25 -1.67 8.50
N LYS A 113 -8.14 -2.24 9.70
CA LYS A 113 -7.03 -3.12 10.08
C LYS A 113 -7.57 -4.53 10.31
N ALA A 114 -6.93 -5.52 9.69
CA ALA A 114 -7.29 -6.92 9.82
C ALA A 114 -6.36 -7.67 10.78
N PHE A 115 -6.86 -8.79 11.33
CA PHE A 115 -6.27 -9.55 12.42
C PHE A 115 -6.54 -11.05 12.27
N VAL A 116 -5.63 -11.85 12.83
CA VAL A 116 -5.79 -13.31 12.90
C VAL A 116 -6.91 -13.70 13.88
N THR A 117 -7.06 -12.95 14.98
CA THR A 117 -7.96 -13.32 16.09
C THR A 117 -8.94 -12.20 16.44
N ARG A 118 -10.11 -12.59 16.96
CA ARG A 118 -11.13 -11.67 17.50
C ARG A 118 -10.55 -10.78 18.60
N ALA A 119 -9.82 -11.37 19.55
CA ALA A 119 -9.24 -10.65 20.67
C ALA A 119 -8.27 -9.54 20.24
N ALA A 120 -7.49 -9.75 19.16
CA ALA A 120 -6.62 -8.71 18.63
C ALA A 120 -7.42 -7.57 17.97
N ALA A 121 -8.50 -7.90 17.25
CA ALA A 121 -9.41 -6.90 16.70
C ALA A 121 -10.11 -6.09 17.80
N GLU A 122 -10.59 -6.73 18.87
CA GLU A 122 -11.20 -6.07 20.02
C GLU A 122 -10.21 -5.17 20.77
N ALA A 123 -8.96 -5.63 20.93
CA ALA A 123 -7.90 -4.83 21.55
C ALA A 123 -7.60 -3.57 20.73
N TYR A 124 -7.47 -3.70 19.41
CA TYR A 124 -7.26 -2.55 18.52
C TYR A 124 -8.48 -1.61 18.50
N PHE A 125 -9.70 -2.15 18.49
CA PHE A 125 -10.93 -1.36 18.59
C PHE A 125 -10.94 -0.52 19.88
N THR A 126 -10.54 -1.12 21.00
CA THR A 126 -10.39 -0.42 22.29
C THR A 126 -9.28 0.64 22.26
N GLU A 127 -8.16 0.36 21.57
CA GLU A 127 -7.07 1.31 21.39
C GLU A 127 -7.53 2.53 20.58
N CYS A 128 -8.31 2.34 19.51
CA CYS A 128 -8.92 3.42 18.75
C CYS A 128 -9.81 4.31 19.64
N ASP A 129 -10.58 3.72 20.56
CA ASP A 129 -11.42 4.45 21.51
C ASP A 129 -10.58 5.30 22.46
N ALA A 130 -9.52 4.71 23.00
CA ALA A 130 -8.61 5.41 23.89
C ALA A 130 -7.91 6.57 23.17
N LEU A 131 -7.48 6.37 21.92
CA LEU A 131 -6.86 7.41 21.10
C LEU A 131 -7.83 8.55 20.79
N ALA A 132 -9.07 8.23 20.42
CA ALA A 132 -10.08 9.24 20.14
C ALA A 132 -10.48 10.04 21.38
N ALA A 133 -10.60 9.38 22.54
CA ALA A 133 -10.85 10.05 23.81
C ALA A 133 -9.68 10.96 24.23
N ARG A 134 -8.44 10.54 23.96
CA ARG A 134 -7.23 11.30 24.27
C ARG A 134 -7.03 12.50 23.33
N TYR A 135 -7.44 12.39 22.07
CA TYR A 135 -7.23 13.40 21.03
C TYR A 135 -8.52 13.70 20.25
N PRO A 136 -9.56 14.24 20.89
CA PRO A 136 -10.89 14.40 20.27
C PRO A 136 -10.93 15.38 19.10
N SER A 137 -9.93 16.25 18.95
CA SER A 137 -9.80 17.16 17.80
C SER A 137 -9.22 16.50 16.55
N ASN A 138 -8.60 15.32 16.70
CA ASN A 138 -7.82 14.67 15.64
C ASN A 138 -8.45 13.38 15.15
N PHE A 139 -9.41 12.81 15.89
CA PHE A 139 -10.06 11.55 15.56
C PHE A 139 -11.57 11.70 15.60
N VAL A 140 -12.23 11.21 14.55
CA VAL A 140 -13.68 11.10 14.50
C VAL A 140 -14.05 9.64 14.74
N VAL A 141 -14.78 9.41 15.81
CA VAL A 141 -15.39 8.10 16.07
C VAL A 141 -16.71 8.03 15.33
N HIS A 142 -16.77 7.20 14.28
CA HIS A 142 -18.05 6.96 13.62
C HIS A 142 -18.92 6.02 14.46
N PRO A 143 -20.24 6.30 14.56
CA PRO A 143 -21.17 5.45 15.30
C PRO A 143 -21.31 4.05 14.68
N ASP A 144 -21.09 3.92 13.37
CA ASP A 144 -21.29 2.67 12.62
C ASP A 144 -20.05 1.76 12.58
N ARG A 145 -18.99 2.13 13.30
CA ARG A 145 -17.80 1.30 13.42
C ARG A 145 -18.15 -0.04 14.06
N ARG A 146 -17.51 -1.11 13.61
CA ARG A 146 -17.85 -2.48 14.03
C ARG A 146 -16.71 -3.44 13.76
N ILE A 147 -16.73 -4.56 14.46
CA ILE A 147 -15.85 -5.68 14.16
C ILE A 147 -16.49 -6.50 13.03
N LEU A 148 -15.67 -6.83 12.05
CA LEU A 148 -16.03 -7.70 10.94
C LEU A 148 -15.35 -9.05 11.11
N LYS A 149 -16.01 -10.09 10.60
CA LYS A 149 -15.51 -11.46 10.51
C LYS A 149 -15.72 -11.98 9.10
N ARG A 150 -14.82 -12.84 8.65
CA ARG A 150 -15.07 -13.75 7.52
C ARG A 150 -14.82 -15.19 7.92
N ASP A 151 -15.51 -16.11 7.27
CA ASP A 151 -15.43 -17.54 7.60
C ASP A 151 -14.26 -18.25 6.91
N THR A 152 -13.78 -17.70 5.80
CA THR A 152 -12.64 -18.23 5.03
C THR A 152 -11.66 -17.12 4.65
N PRO A 153 -10.36 -17.42 4.56
CA PRO A 153 -9.37 -16.55 3.92
C PRO A 153 -9.85 -16.02 2.57
N GLY A 154 -9.68 -14.73 2.31
CA GLY A 154 -10.16 -14.06 1.09
C GLY A 154 -11.68 -13.93 0.93
N GLY A 155 -12.48 -14.46 1.87
CA GLY A 155 -13.94 -14.38 1.82
C GLY A 155 -14.49 -12.98 2.11
N PRO A 156 -15.78 -12.73 1.84
CA PRO A 156 -16.43 -11.45 2.11
C PRO A 156 -16.47 -11.17 3.61
N TRP A 157 -16.32 -9.89 3.97
CA TRP A 157 -16.49 -9.44 5.35
C TRP A 157 -17.99 -9.37 5.72
N ALA A 158 -18.33 -9.93 6.87
CA ALA A 158 -19.64 -9.83 7.50
C ALA A 158 -19.50 -9.20 8.89
N THR A 159 -20.59 -8.65 9.43
CA THR A 159 -20.62 -8.21 10.83
C THR A 159 -20.37 -9.39 11.75
N ALA A 160 -19.45 -9.21 12.71
CA ALA A 160 -19.23 -10.20 13.74
C ALA A 160 -20.36 -10.11 14.78
N ASP A 161 -21.23 -11.12 14.83
CA ASP A 161 -22.19 -11.30 15.92
C ASP A 161 -21.50 -11.61 17.27
#